data_AF-A0A8E2EYU2-F1
#
_entry.id   AF-A0A8E2EYU2-F1
#
_cell.length_a   1.000
_cell.length_b   1.000
_cell.length_c   1.000
_cell.angle_alpha   90.00
_cell.angle_beta   90.00
_cell.angle_gamma   90.00
#
_symmetry.space_group_name_H-M   'P 1'
#
loop_
_entity.id
_entity.type
_entity.pdbx_description
1 polymer ?
#
loop_
_entity_poly.entity_id
_entity_poly.type
_entity_poly.pdbx_seq_one_letter_code
_entity_poly.pdbx_strand_id
1 'polypeptide(L)'
;MVAAAGTGVGGVDSTTTTTVFSAQKWVEQGVDEILHLKILESVVDAEQPSTIVLATGDAAEAEYSDGFMAMVLRALKKGWSVELLSWSKNISQAYRRREFLRRWEGRFRIIELDEYAEDLLDT
;
A
#
# COMPACT_ATOMS: atom_id res chain seq x y z
N MET A 1 54.32 43.26 -34.96
CA MET A 1 53.91 44.54 -35.57
C MET A 1 52.38 44.52 -35.69
N VAL A 2 51.71 45.32 -34.84
CA VAL A 2 50.31 45.85 -34.87
C VAL A 2 49.13 44.89 -35.20
N ALA A 3 48.21 44.57 -34.26
CA ALA A 3 47.03 45.33 -33.73
C ALA A 3 45.89 45.47 -34.80
N ALA A 4 44.59 45.32 -34.55
CA ALA A 4 43.75 45.56 -33.36
C ALA A 4 42.42 44.73 -33.43
N ALA A 5 41.86 44.28 -32.30
CA ALA A 5 40.67 44.79 -31.59
C ALA A 5 39.30 44.66 -32.30
N GLY A 6 38.42 43.87 -31.68
CA GLY A 6 36.98 43.81 -31.94
C GLY A 6 36.26 43.31 -30.69
N THR A 7 35.64 44.25 -29.97
CA THR A 7 34.85 44.11 -28.74
C THR A 7 33.59 43.26 -28.89
N GLY A 8 33.25 42.50 -27.84
CA GLY A 8 31.93 41.89 -27.66
C GLY A 8 31.65 41.66 -26.18
N VAL A 9 31.04 42.65 -25.52
CA VAL A 9 30.38 42.52 -24.22
C VAL A 9 28.95 42.03 -24.46
N GLY A 10 28.54 41.04 -23.67
CA GLY A 10 27.17 40.53 -23.62
C GLY A 10 27.20 39.05 -23.21
N GLY A 11 26.57 38.60 -22.16
CA GLY A 11 25.83 39.21 -21.06
C GLY A 11 25.66 38.06 -20.06
N VAL A 12 25.69 38.35 -18.76
CA VAL A 12 25.36 37.34 -17.76
C VAL A 12 23.86 37.09 -17.90
N ASP A 13 23.48 36.01 -18.59
CA ASP A 13 22.13 35.48 -18.52
C ASP A 13 21.95 34.90 -17.12
N SER A 14 21.52 35.78 -16.21
CA SER A 14 20.81 35.39 -15.01
C SER A 14 19.58 34.61 -15.44
N THR A 15 19.76 33.30 -15.62
CA THR A 15 18.66 32.37 -15.77
C THR A 15 17.93 32.38 -14.45
N THR A 16 16.91 33.23 -14.35
CA THR A 16 15.93 33.22 -13.28
C THR A 16 15.25 31.88 -13.38
N THR A 17 15.72 30.90 -12.60
CA THR A 17 15.10 29.59 -12.46
C THR A 17 13.71 29.84 -11.90
N THR A 18 12.74 30.04 -12.78
CA THR A 18 11.35 30.20 -12.43
C THR A 18 10.92 28.82 -11.96
N THR A 19 10.95 28.60 -10.64
CA THR A 19 10.37 27.44 -10.00
C THR A 19 8.89 27.45 -10.34
N VAL A 20 8.52 26.71 -11.38
CA VAL A 20 7.14 26.36 -11.70
C VAL A 20 6.66 25.48 -10.55
N PHE A 21 6.04 26.09 -9.53
CA PHE A 21 5.30 25.35 -8.53
C PHE A 21 4.16 24.63 -9.24
N SER A 22 4.26 23.30 -9.36
CA SER A 22 3.18 22.47 -9.87
C SER A 22 1.94 22.69 -8.99
N ALA A 23 0.77 22.80 -9.62
CA ALA A 23 -0.49 22.95 -8.92
C ALA A 23 -0.63 21.81 -7.88
N GLN A 24 -0.77 22.16 -6.59
CA GLN A 24 -0.97 21.17 -5.54
C GLN A 24 -2.23 20.36 -5.85
N LYS A 25 -2.02 19.11 -6.26
CA LYS A 25 -3.09 18.16 -6.45
C LYS A 25 -3.47 17.67 -5.06
N TRP A 26 -4.69 17.94 -4.63
CA TRP A 26 -5.27 17.36 -3.42
C TRP A 26 -5.49 15.87 -3.71
N VAL A 27 -4.47 15.06 -3.41
CA VAL A 27 -4.53 13.61 -3.51
C VAL A 27 -4.90 13.08 -2.13
N GLU A 28 -5.70 12.01 -2.07
CA GLU A 28 -5.91 11.28 -0.82
C GLU A 28 -4.55 10.76 -0.31
N GLN A 29 -4.23 11.02 0.95
CA GLN A 29 -2.95 10.64 1.57
C GLN A 29 -3.27 9.85 2.83
N GLY A 30 -2.51 8.78 3.09
CA GLY A 30 -2.62 8.07 4.36
C GLY A 30 -3.76 7.06 4.46
N VAL A 31 -4.43 6.69 3.35
CA VAL A 31 -5.60 5.80 3.37
C VAL A 31 -5.23 4.39 3.85
N ASP A 32 -4.12 3.85 3.39
CA ASP A 32 -3.67 2.52 3.84
C ASP A 32 -3.13 2.60 5.26
N GLU A 33 -2.44 3.68 5.61
CA GLU A 33 -1.89 3.92 6.94
C GLU A 33 -2.99 3.98 8.02
N ILE A 34 -4.11 4.64 7.75
CA ILE A 34 -5.23 4.67 8.70
C ILE A 34 -5.85 3.28 8.86
N LEU A 35 -5.96 2.49 7.79
CA LEU A 35 -6.45 1.11 7.86
C LEU A 35 -5.49 0.22 8.67
N HIS A 36 -4.19 0.34 8.45
CA HIS A 36 -3.18 -0.36 9.24
C HIS A 36 -3.27 0.00 10.73
N LEU A 37 -3.46 1.28 11.05
CA LEU A 37 -3.66 1.73 12.43
C LEU A 37 -4.92 1.12 13.04
N LYS A 38 -6.06 1.09 12.33
CA LYS A 38 -7.30 0.48 12.83
C LYS A 38 -7.19 -1.02 13.06
N ILE A 39 -6.42 -1.73 12.23
CA ILE A 39 -6.10 -3.14 12.48
C ILE A 39 -5.31 -3.28 13.79
N LEU A 40 -4.31 -2.42 14.02
CA LEU A 40 -3.50 -2.46 15.24
C LEU A 40 -4.30 -2.10 16.49
N GLU A 41 -5.15 -1.06 16.45
CA GLU A 41 -6.08 -0.71 17.53
C GLU A 41 -6.95 -1.93 17.88
N SER A 42 -7.57 -2.58 16.87
CA SER A 42 -8.39 -3.77 17.09
C SER A 42 -7.62 -4.92 17.75
N VAL A 43 -6.37 -5.13 17.32
CA VAL A 43 -5.50 -6.19 17.85
C VAL A 43 -5.02 -5.91 19.27
N VAL A 44 -4.91 -4.65 19.67
CA VAL A 44 -4.45 -4.21 21.00
C VAL A 44 -5.59 -4.11 21.99
N ASP A 45 -6.74 -3.58 21.56
CA ASP A 45 -7.84 -3.20 22.44
C ASP A 45 -8.81 -4.35 22.73
N ALA A 46 -8.85 -5.37 21.88
CA ALA A 46 -9.68 -6.55 22.15
C ALA A 46 -9.12 -7.37 23.32
N GLU A 47 -9.99 -7.73 24.26
CA GLU A 47 -9.62 -8.56 25.42
C GLU A 47 -9.11 -9.95 25.03
N GLN A 48 -9.65 -10.52 23.95
CA GLN A 48 -9.29 -11.84 23.44
C GLN A 48 -9.18 -11.80 21.91
N PRO A 49 -8.22 -12.55 21.32
CA PRO A 49 -8.11 -12.65 19.87
C PRO A 49 -9.39 -13.22 19.23
N SER A 50 -9.80 -12.62 18.11
CA SER A 50 -10.96 -13.05 17.32
C SER A 50 -10.54 -13.20 15.85
N THR A 51 -11.41 -12.81 14.93
CA THR A 51 -11.21 -12.91 13.49
C THR A 51 -11.18 -11.52 12.84
N ILE A 52 -10.14 -11.25 12.05
CA ILE A 52 -10.07 -10.08 11.17
C ILE A 52 -10.50 -10.52 9.78
N VAL A 53 -11.55 -9.89 9.26
CA VAL A 53 -11.98 -10.02 7.87
C VAL A 53 -11.37 -8.86 7.10
N LEU A 54 -10.41 -9.15 6.23
CA LEU A 54 -9.66 -8.15 5.48
C LEU A 54 -10.01 -8.24 4.00
N ALA A 55 -10.79 -7.28 3.52
CA ALA A 55 -11.19 -7.18 2.12
C ALA A 55 -10.10 -6.46 1.29
N THR A 56 -8.99 -7.15 1.02
CA THR A 56 -7.90 -6.62 0.17
C THR A 56 -7.18 -7.73 -0.57
N GLY A 57 -6.67 -7.41 -1.75
CA GLY A 57 -5.71 -8.26 -2.48
C GLY A 57 -4.26 -7.81 -2.30
N ASP A 58 -4.03 -6.64 -1.68
CA ASP A 58 -2.74 -6.00 -1.64
C ASP A 58 -1.81 -6.57 -0.56
N ALA A 59 -0.54 -6.70 -0.91
CA ALA A 59 0.55 -7.13 -0.03
C ALA A 59 1.82 -6.28 -0.24
N ALA A 60 1.74 -5.17 -0.97
CA ALA A 60 2.85 -4.26 -1.15
C ALA A 60 3.19 -3.54 0.16
N GLU A 61 4.42 -3.04 0.25
CA GLU A 61 4.78 -2.06 1.27
C GLU A 61 4.09 -0.73 0.94
N ALA A 62 3.54 -0.07 1.97
CA ALA A 62 2.93 1.25 1.82
C ALA A 62 3.95 2.35 2.10
N GLU A 63 3.62 3.59 1.76
CA GLU A 63 4.55 4.73 1.84
C GLU A 63 5.10 4.93 3.27
N TYR A 64 4.27 4.73 4.28
CA TYR A 64 4.64 4.94 5.68
C TYR A 64 4.48 3.69 6.55
N SER A 65 4.37 2.50 5.97
CA SER A 65 4.28 1.25 6.73
C SER A 65 4.67 0.01 5.93
N ASP A 66 4.98 -1.09 6.63
CA ASP A 66 5.32 -2.39 6.02
C ASP A 66 4.15 -3.07 5.25
N GLY A 67 3.01 -2.39 5.09
CA GLY A 67 1.86 -2.86 4.31
C GLY A 67 0.93 -3.85 5.02
N PHE A 68 -0.14 -4.23 4.32
CA PHE A 68 -1.20 -5.12 4.83
C PHE A 68 -0.66 -6.49 5.25
N MET A 69 0.26 -7.07 4.48
CA MET A 69 0.86 -8.38 4.80
C MET A 69 1.53 -8.38 6.17
N ALA A 70 2.21 -7.29 6.53
CA ALA A 70 2.82 -7.17 7.84
C ALA A 70 1.78 -7.06 8.96
N MET A 71 0.64 -6.40 8.72
CA MET A 71 -0.48 -6.36 9.67
C MET A 71 -1.12 -7.72 9.86
N VAL A 72 -1.35 -8.47 8.78
CA VAL A 72 -1.82 -9.87 8.82
C VAL A 72 -0.87 -10.72 9.67
N LEU A 73 0.44 -10.63 9.41
CA LEU A 73 1.45 -11.36 10.18
C LEU A 73 1.46 -10.98 11.67
N ARG A 74 1.28 -9.70 12.01
CA ARG A 74 1.20 -9.23 13.40
C ARG A 74 -0.02 -9.81 14.12
N ALA A 75 -1.19 -9.78 13.48
CA ALA A 75 -2.41 -10.34 14.03
C ALA A 75 -2.31 -11.85 14.26
N LEU A 76 -1.87 -12.60 13.25
CA LEU A 76 -1.68 -14.06 13.34
C LEU A 76 -0.71 -14.45 14.47
N LYS A 77 0.39 -13.72 14.64
CA LYS A 77 1.34 -13.93 15.75
C LYS A 77 0.72 -13.68 17.12
N LYS A 78 -0.28 -12.80 17.22
CA LYS A 78 -1.05 -12.52 18.44
C LYS A 78 -2.24 -13.46 18.64
N GLY A 79 -2.37 -14.51 17.82
CA GLY A 79 -3.38 -15.54 17.97
C GLY A 79 -4.70 -15.25 17.28
N TRP A 80 -4.82 -14.14 16.55
CA TRP A 80 -5.99 -13.84 15.73
C TRP A 80 -6.09 -14.79 14.55
N SER A 81 -7.32 -15.02 14.10
CA SER A 81 -7.58 -15.56 12.77
C SER A 81 -7.71 -14.42 11.76
N VAL A 82 -7.32 -14.64 10.52
CA VAL A 82 -7.43 -13.67 9.44
C VAL A 82 -8.03 -14.33 8.21
N GLU A 83 -9.07 -13.68 7.69
CA GLU A 83 -9.76 -14.06 6.47
C GLU A 83 -9.50 -12.98 5.43
N LEU A 84 -8.74 -13.32 4.40
CA LEU A 84 -8.44 -12.40 3.30
C LEU A 84 -9.48 -12.58 2.20
N LEU A 85 -10.28 -11.54 1.95
CA LEU A 85 -11.34 -11.53 0.94
C LEU A 85 -10.89 -10.67 -0.24
N SER A 86 -10.84 -11.24 -1.45
CA SER A 86 -10.59 -10.46 -2.67
C SER A 86 -10.91 -11.28 -3.91
N TRP A 87 -10.90 -10.64 -5.07
CA TRP A 87 -10.95 -11.32 -6.35
C TRP A 87 -9.66 -12.11 -6.58
N SER A 88 -9.78 -13.35 -7.06
CA SER A 88 -8.70 -14.31 -7.27
C SER A 88 -7.49 -13.70 -7.99
N LYS A 89 -7.76 -12.88 -9.00
CA LYS A 89 -6.79 -12.18 -9.86
C LYS A 89 -6.09 -11.01 -9.16
N ASN A 90 -6.70 -10.41 -8.15
CA ASN A 90 -6.19 -9.25 -7.43
C ASN A 90 -5.37 -9.63 -6.19
N ILE A 91 -5.41 -10.90 -5.77
CA ILE A 91 -4.67 -11.38 -4.60
C ILE A 91 -3.19 -11.53 -4.93
N SER A 92 -2.35 -10.80 -4.19
CA SER A 92 -0.91 -10.95 -4.25
C SER A 92 -0.46 -12.38 -3.95
N GLN A 93 0.49 -12.89 -4.75
CA GLN A 93 1.09 -14.21 -4.57
C GLN A 93 1.79 -14.38 -3.21
N ALA A 94 2.12 -13.28 -2.54
CA ALA A 94 2.72 -13.30 -1.21
C ALA A 94 1.87 -14.05 -0.18
N TYR A 95 0.52 -13.98 -0.29
CA TYR A 95 -0.43 -14.70 0.56
C TYR A 95 -0.56 -16.19 0.21
N ARG A 96 -0.25 -16.56 -1.04
CA ARG A 96 -0.38 -17.95 -1.53
C ARG A 96 0.90 -18.80 -1.32
N ARG A 97 1.93 -18.23 -0.70
CA ARG A 97 3.17 -18.97 -0.42
C ARG A 97 2.89 -20.19 0.47
N ARG A 98 3.27 -21.37 -0.01
CA ARG A 98 2.99 -22.66 0.67
C ARG A 98 3.50 -22.71 2.11
N GLU A 99 4.67 -22.13 2.36
CA GLU A 99 5.25 -22.03 3.71
C GLU A 99 4.43 -21.16 4.66
N PHE A 100 3.85 -20.06 4.15
CA PHE A 100 3.00 -19.15 4.90
C PHE A 100 1.68 -19.84 5.22
N LEU A 101 1.01 -20.43 4.22
CA LEU A 101 -0.25 -21.15 4.39
C LEU A 101 -0.11 -22.30 5.39
N ARG A 102 0.95 -23.12 5.25
CA ARG A 102 1.21 -24.23 6.18
C ARG A 102 1.50 -23.74 7.60
N ARG A 103 2.22 -22.63 7.76
CA ARG A 103 2.55 -22.08 9.09
C ARG A 103 1.31 -21.58 9.83
N TRP A 104 0.33 -21.06 9.10
CA TRP A 104 -0.86 -20.44 9.66
C TRP A 104 -2.14 -21.22 9.36
N GLU A 105 -2.00 -22.51 9.07
CA GLU A 105 -3.12 -23.42 8.85
C GLU A 105 -4.11 -23.35 10.01
N GLY A 106 -5.40 -23.28 9.69
CA GLY A 106 -6.49 -23.12 10.65
C GLY A 106 -6.70 -21.70 11.18
N ARG A 107 -5.76 -20.76 10.99
CA ARG A 107 -5.91 -19.34 11.39
C ARG A 107 -5.88 -18.36 10.22
N PHE A 108 -5.30 -18.73 9.09
CA PHE A 108 -5.34 -17.91 7.88
C PHE A 108 -6.12 -18.63 6.79
N ARG A 109 -7.06 -17.92 6.14
CA ARG A 109 -7.76 -18.41 4.96
C ARG A 109 -7.95 -17.31 3.93
N ILE A 110 -7.93 -17.70 2.66
CA ILE A 110 -8.26 -16.84 1.54
C ILE A 110 -9.67 -17.22 1.08
N ILE A 111 -10.53 -16.23 0.90
CA ILE A 111 -11.87 -16.37 0.35
C ILE A 111 -11.90 -15.60 -0.96
N GLU A 112 -11.99 -16.32 -2.07
CA GLU A 112 -12.03 -15.73 -3.41
C GLU A 112 -13.46 -15.31 -3.75
N LEU A 113 -13.65 -14.04 -4.05
CA LEU A 113 -14.98 -13.47 -4.31
C LEU A 113 -15.58 -13.92 -5.65
N ASP A 114 -14.78 -14.54 -6.51
CA ASP A 114 -15.18 -15.09 -7.81
C ASP A 114 -16.36 -16.06 -7.69
N GLU A 115 -16.44 -16.83 -6.59
CA GLU A 115 -17.54 -17.77 -6.31
C GLU A 115 -18.89 -17.07 -6.10
N TYR A 116 -18.87 -15.80 -5.71
CA TYR A 116 -20.06 -15.00 -5.41
C TYR A 116 -20.35 -13.96 -6.50
N ALA A 117 -19.60 -14.00 -7.61
CA ALA A 117 -19.69 -12.99 -8.65
C ALA A 117 -21.09 -12.91 -9.28
N GLU A 118 -21.76 -14.05 -9.48
CA GLU A 118 -23.11 -14.11 -10.03
C GLU A 118 -24.14 -13.51 -9.06
N ASP A 119 -24.06 -13.87 -7.77
CA ASP A 119 -24.95 -13.36 -6.73
C ASP A 119 -24.86 -11.84 -6.54
N LEU A 120 -23.68 -11.25 -6.80
CA LEU A 120 -23.45 -9.80 -6.69
C LEU A 120 -24.08 -9.01 -7.85
N LEU A 121 -24.36 -9.66 -8.98
CA LEU A 121 -24.91 -9.03 -10.18
C LEU A 121 -26.44 -9.14 -10.26
N ASP A 122 -27.04 -10.02 -9.47
CA ASP A 122 -28.49 -10.15 -9.38
C ASP A 122 -29.05 -8.96 -8.58
N THR A 123 -29.76 -8.06 -9.28
CA THR A 123 -30.36 -6.82 -8.74
C THR A 123 -31.84 -6.72 -9.04
#